data_AF-A0A2M8A4L6-F1
#
_entry.id   AF-A0A2M8A4L6-F1
#
_cell.length_a   1.000
_cell.length_b   1.000
_cell.length_c   1.000
_cell.angle_alpha   90.00
_cell.angle_beta   90.00
_cell.angle_gamma   90.00
#
_symmetry.space_group_name_H-M   'P 1'
#
loop_
_entity.id
_entity.type
_entity.pdbx_description
1 polymer ?
#
loop_
_entity_poly.entity_id
_entity_poly.type
_entity_poly.pdbx_seq_one_letter_code
_entity_poly.pdbx_strand_id
1 'polypeptide(L)'
;MEIKQLTLQNKETIIGFALGLLVALLSTTLLLRFYAGGRFWELFLYPAEWPIMGAVLSLGSLPNLGLFFYFLKRNKESRAKGVLTAVVFAATIVLLIKLSSF
;
A
#
# COMPACT_ATOMS: atom_id res chain seq x y z
N MET A 1 -14.97 -26.91 -15.32
CA MET A 1 -14.05 -26.97 -14.15
C MET A 1 -13.12 -25.75 -14.09
N GLU A 2 -12.59 -25.29 -15.22
CA GLU A 2 -11.69 -24.11 -15.29
C GLU A 2 -12.29 -22.78 -14.82
N ILE A 3 -13.54 -22.46 -15.19
CA ILE A 3 -14.18 -21.18 -14.82
C ILE A 3 -14.28 -21.01 -13.29
N LYS A 4 -14.51 -22.10 -12.56
CA LYS A 4 -14.56 -22.11 -11.09
C LYS A 4 -13.18 -21.86 -10.46
N GLN A 5 -12.10 -22.29 -11.10
CA GLN A 5 -10.73 -22.04 -10.63
C GLN A 5 -10.33 -20.57 -10.85
N LEU A 6 -10.63 -20.01 -12.03
CA LEU A 6 -10.37 -18.60 -12.36
C LEU A 6 -11.08 -17.64 -11.40
N THR A 7 -12.35 -17.90 -11.08
CA THR A 7 -13.13 -17.08 -10.15
C THR A 7 -12.57 -17.11 -8.73
N LEU A 8 -12.09 -18.27 -8.26
CA LEU A 8 -11.41 -18.39 -6.97
C LEU A 8 -10.08 -17.63 -6.94
N GLN A 9 -9.28 -17.70 -8.00
CA GLN A 9 -8.02 -16.96 -8.12
C GLN A 9 -8.24 -15.45 -8.10
N ASN A 10 -9.27 -14.95 -8.79
CA ASN A 10 -9.63 -13.53 -8.78
C ASN A 10 -10.03 -13.05 -7.39
N LYS A 11 -10.85 -13.83 -6.68
CA LYS A 11 -11.25 -13.52 -5.30
C LYS A 11 -10.05 -13.42 -4.35
N GLU A 12 -9.11 -14.37 -4.44
CA GLU A 12 -7.91 -14.37 -3.60
C GLU A 12 -6.97 -13.19 -3.92
N THR A 13 -6.89 -12.79 -5.19
CA THR A 13 -6.14 -11.61 -5.61
C THR A 13 -6.75 -10.33 -5.03
N ILE A 14 -8.07 -10.19 -5.08
CA ILE A 14 -8.79 -9.04 -4.47
C ILE A 14 -8.55 -8.99 -2.96
N ILE A 15 -8.58 -10.13 -2.27
CA ILE A 15 -8.29 -10.20 -0.83
C ILE A 15 -6.85 -9.75 -0.55
N GLY A 16 -5.89 -10.23 -1.34
CA GLY A 16 -4.49 -9.81 -1.21
C GLY A 16 -4.32 -8.30 -1.41
N PHE A 17 -4.97 -7.73 -2.42
CA PHE A 17 -4.96 -6.31 -2.70
C PHE A 17 -5.55 -5.48 -1.55
N ALA A 18 -6.72 -5.87 -1.04
CA ALA A 18 -7.36 -5.21 0.09
C ALA A 18 -6.48 -5.24 1.36
N LEU A 19 -5.87 -6.40 1.67
CA LEU A 19 -4.96 -6.52 2.81
C LEU A 19 -3.69 -5.68 2.63
N GLY A 20 -3.13 -5.64 1.41
CA GLY A 20 -1.98 -4.78 1.09
C GLY A 20 -2.30 -3.30 1.29
N LEU A 21 -3.48 -2.84 0.87
CA LEU A 21 -3.92 -1.47 1.12
C LEU A 21 -4.10 -1.19 2.62
N LEU A 22 -4.72 -2.12 3.36
CA LEU A 22 -4.91 -1.95 4.81
C LEU A 22 -3.57 -1.85 5.55
N VAL A 23 -2.61 -2.71 5.24
CA VAL A 23 -1.27 -2.65 5.86
C VAL A 23 -0.57 -1.35 5.51
N ALA A 24 -0.62 -0.90 4.25
CA ALA A 24 -0.04 0.37 3.85
C ALA A 24 -0.68 1.57 4.58
N LEU A 25 -2.01 1.61 4.69
CA LEU A 25 -2.73 2.67 5.40
C LEU A 25 -2.41 2.68 6.89
N LEU A 26 -2.44 1.52 7.56
CA LEU A 26 -2.12 1.42 8.98
C LEU A 26 -0.67 1.83 9.26
N SER A 27 0.26 1.37 8.43
CA SER A 27 1.69 1.69 8.59
C SER A 27 1.97 3.16 8.30
N THR A 28 1.38 3.72 7.24
CA THR A 28 1.53 5.14 6.89
C THR A 28 0.94 6.05 7.97
N THR A 29 -0.27 5.75 8.47
CA THR A 29 -0.88 6.54 9.55
C THR A 29 -0.07 6.47 10.85
N LEU A 30 0.49 5.31 11.18
CA LEU A 30 1.38 5.16 12.33
C LEU A 30 2.66 5.99 12.16
N LEU A 31 3.29 5.93 10.98
CA LEU A 31 4.48 6.72 10.66
C LEU A 31 4.20 8.23 10.67
N LEU A 32 3.08 8.67 10.10
CA LEU A 32 2.65 10.07 10.13
C LEU A 32 2.47 10.57 11.55
N ARG A 33 1.83 9.77 12.42
CA ARG A 33 1.64 10.13 13.83
C ARG A 33 2.96 10.18 14.60
N PHE A 34 3.90 9.29 14.29
CA PHE A 34 5.23 9.31 14.89
C PHE A 34 6.05 10.53 14.43
N TYR A 35 5.95 10.91 13.16
CA TYR A 35 6.72 12.01 12.57
C TYR A 35 6.14 13.40 12.92
N ALA A 36 4.84 13.62 12.70
CA ALA A 36 4.18 14.92 12.82
C ALA A 36 3.35 15.09 14.10
N GLY A 37 3.30 14.07 14.95
CA GLY A 37 2.50 14.10 16.18
C GLY A 37 1.01 14.38 15.89
N GLY A 38 0.43 15.33 16.63
CA GLY A 38 -0.97 15.74 16.46
C GLY A 38 -1.24 16.60 15.22
N ARG A 39 -0.20 17.06 14.51
CA ARG A 39 -0.31 18.00 13.38
C ARG A 39 -0.32 17.30 12.01
N PHE A 40 -0.46 15.97 11.97
CA PHE A 40 -0.44 15.21 10.70
C PHE A 40 -1.49 15.69 9.69
N TRP A 41 -2.60 16.29 10.16
CA TRP A 41 -3.63 16.89 9.29
C TRP A 41 -3.09 18.05 8.45
N GLU A 42 -2.12 18.79 8.97
CA GLU A 42 -1.50 19.92 8.27
C GLU A 42 -0.69 19.46 7.06
N LEU A 43 -0.09 18.25 7.10
CA LEU A 43 0.60 17.67 5.96
C LEU A 43 -0.32 17.55 4.73
N PHE A 44 -1.62 17.27 4.94
CA PHE A 44 -2.60 17.17 3.86
C PHE A 44 -3.09 18.53 3.36
N LEU A 45 -3.08 19.55 4.21
CA LEU A 45 -3.63 20.88 3.91
C LEU A 45 -2.64 21.80 3.19
N TYR A 46 -1.34 21.63 3.42
CA TYR A 46 -0.31 22.50 2.87
C TYR A 46 0.45 21.83 1.71
N PRO A 47 0.34 22.37 0.47
CA PRO A 47 1.04 21.83 -0.69
C PRO A 47 2.57 21.71 -0.53
N ALA A 48 3.18 22.58 0.28
CA ALA A 48 4.61 22.55 0.58
C ALA A 48 5.07 21.26 1.30
N GLU A 49 4.15 20.56 1.96
CA GLU A 49 4.44 19.36 2.75
C GLU A 49 4.22 18.05 1.95
N TRP A 50 3.75 18.14 0.70
CA TRP A 50 3.47 16.99 -0.16
C TRP A 50 4.69 16.10 -0.46
N PRO A 51 5.93 16.62 -0.59
CA PRO A 51 7.12 15.78 -0.71
C PRO A 51 7.31 14.86 0.50
N ILE A 52 7.02 15.35 1.71
CA ILE A 52 7.10 14.58 2.95
C ILE A 52 6.01 13.50 2.95
N MET A 53 4.79 13.83 2.52
CA MET A 53 3.72 12.84 2.39
C MET A 53 4.08 11.69 1.45
N GLY A 54 4.64 12.00 0.27
CA GLY A 54 5.09 10.99 -0.68
C GLY A 54 6.17 10.06 -0.11
N ALA A 55 7.11 10.62 0.67
CA ALA A 55 8.12 9.83 1.37
C ALA A 55 7.52 8.93 2.45
N VAL A 56 6.60 9.45 3.28
CA VAL A 56 5.96 8.67 4.35
C VAL A 56 5.07 7.56 3.80
N LEU A 57 4.34 7.83 2.71
CA LEU A 57 3.52 6.80 2.03
C LEU A 57 4.39 5.69 1.43
N SER A 58 5.57 6.04 0.89
CA SER A 58 6.53 5.06 0.38
C SER A 58 7.06 4.16 1.51
N LEU A 59 7.52 4.76 2.61
CA LEU A 59 7.99 4.05 3.80
C LEU A 59 6.87 3.18 4.42
N GLY A 60 5.65 3.71 4.47
CA GLY A 60 4.47 3.00 4.97
C GLY A 60 4.07 1.79 4.12
N SER A 61 4.53 1.70 2.88
CA SER A 61 4.32 0.52 2.04
C SER A 61 5.33 -0.61 2.31
N LEU A 62 6.46 -0.36 2.99
CA LEU A 62 7.50 -1.38 3.24
C LEU A 62 6.97 -2.63 3.97
N PRO A 63 6.08 -2.52 4.98
CA PRO A 63 5.52 -3.70 5.65
C PRO A 63 4.73 -4.63 4.71
N ASN A 64 4.26 -4.14 3.55
CA ASN A 64 3.64 -5.00 2.53
C ASN A 64 4.60 -6.04 1.98
N LEU A 65 5.92 -5.81 1.98
CA LEU A 65 6.90 -6.83 1.61
C LEU A 65 6.87 -8.00 2.60
N GLY A 66 6.72 -7.71 3.90
CA GLY A 66 6.54 -8.74 4.92
C GLY A 66 5.27 -9.56 4.67
N LEU A 67 4.15 -8.89 4.38
CA LEU A 67 2.89 -9.55 4.05
C LEU A 67 2.96 -10.37 2.74
N PHE A 68 3.68 -9.84 1.74
CA PHE A 68 3.93 -10.52 0.47
C PHE A 68 4.69 -11.83 0.68
N PHE A 69 5.84 -11.78 1.37
CA PHE A 69 6.63 -12.98 1.67
C PHE A 69 5.88 -13.95 2.58
N TYR A 70 5.05 -13.46 3.51
CA TYR A 70 4.19 -14.30 4.33
C TYR A 70 3.24 -15.16 3.48
N PHE A 71 2.56 -14.56 2.49
CA PHE A 71 1.68 -15.31 1.59
C PHE A 71 2.44 -16.24 0.65
N LEU A 72 3.62 -15.82 0.18
CA LEU A 72 4.47 -16.66 -0.67
C LEU A 72 4.90 -17.93 0.07
N LYS A 73 5.36 -17.81 1.32
CA LYS A 73 5.75 -18.96 2.17
C LYS A 73 4.59 -19.92 2.47
N ARG A 74 3.34 -19.45 2.36
CA ARG A 74 2.12 -20.25 2.58
C ARG A 74 1.52 -20.81 1.30
N ASN A 75 2.22 -20.74 0.16
CA ASN A 75 1.72 -21.14 -1.16
C ASN A 75 0.41 -20.42 -1.54
N LYS A 76 0.25 -19.15 -1.10
CA LYS A 76 -0.91 -18.29 -1.41
C LYS A 76 -0.54 -17.27 -2.47
N GLU A 77 -0.10 -17.74 -3.64
CA GLU A 77 0.42 -16.91 -4.73
C GLU A 77 -0.58 -15.85 -5.22
N SER A 78 -1.87 -16.20 -5.38
CA SER A 78 -2.89 -15.22 -5.79
C SER A 78 -3.02 -14.07 -4.79
N ARG A 79 -2.95 -14.34 -3.48
CA ARG A 79 -2.95 -13.28 -2.45
C ARG A 79 -1.67 -12.45 -2.51
N ALA A 80 -0.51 -13.10 -2.65
CA ALA A 80 0.77 -12.41 -2.79
C ALA A 80 0.76 -11.46 -4.02
N LYS A 81 0.23 -11.92 -5.16
CA LYS A 81 0.02 -11.10 -6.36
C LYS A 81 -0.85 -9.88 -6.04
N GLY A 82 -1.97 -10.07 -5.33
CA GLY A 82 -2.82 -8.97 -4.88
C GLY A 82 -2.08 -7.94 -4.04
N VAL A 83 -1.29 -8.37 -3.05
CA VAL A 83 -0.47 -7.48 -2.21
C VAL A 83 0.53 -6.70 -3.06
N LEU A 84 1.19 -7.36 -4.02
CA LEU A 84 2.13 -6.71 -4.93
C LEU A 84 1.43 -5.66 -5.81
N THR A 85 0.22 -5.95 -6.30
CA THR A 85 -0.59 -4.98 -7.03
C THR A 85 -0.91 -3.74 -6.16
N ALA A 86 -1.15 -3.92 -4.86
CA ALA A 86 -1.36 -2.79 -3.95
C ALA A 86 -0.09 -1.94 -3.76
N VAL A 87 1.08 -2.57 -3.72
CA VAL A 87 2.38 -1.86 -3.67
C VAL A 87 2.60 -1.04 -4.94
N VAL A 88 2.38 -1.62 -6.12
CA VAL A 88 2.50 -0.90 -7.39
C VAL A 88 1.51 0.26 -7.45
N PHE A 89 0.26 0.04 -7.04
CA PHE A 89 -0.76 1.09 -6.97
C PHE A 89 -0.35 2.25 -6.05
N ALA A 90 0.14 1.95 -4.84
CA ALA A 90 0.65 2.95 -3.92
C ALA A 90 1.86 3.71 -4.50
N ALA A 91 2.78 3.01 -5.16
CA ALA A 91 3.93 3.63 -5.83
C ALA A 91 3.49 4.57 -6.97
N THR A 92 2.46 4.20 -7.74
CA THR A 92 1.86 5.09 -8.75
C THR A 92 1.27 6.35 -8.11
N ILE A 93 0.58 6.23 -6.97
CA ILE A 93 0.07 7.41 -6.24
C ILE A 93 1.22 8.32 -5.79
N VAL A 94 2.27 7.76 -5.20
CA VAL A 94 3.47 8.53 -4.79
C VAL A 94 4.09 9.24 -5.99
N LEU A 95 4.20 8.55 -7.12
CA LEU A 95 4.75 9.12 -8.35
C LEU A 95 3.94 10.34 -8.80
N LEU A 96 2.60 10.24 -8.79
CA LEU A 96 1.71 11.35 -9.16
C LEU A 96 1.82 12.53 -8.19
N ILE A 97 1.91 12.28 -6.88
CA ILE A 97 2.14 13.31 -5.86
C ILE A 97 3.46 14.03 -6.13
N LYS A 98 4.52 13.27 -6.42
CA LYS A 98 5.85 13.84 -6.66
C LYS A 98 5.94 14.63 -7.98
N LEU A 99 5.23 14.19 -9.01
CA LEU A 99 5.18 14.88 -10.30
C LEU A 99 4.37 16.19 -10.24
N SER A 100 3.28 16.21 -9.48
CA SER A 100 2.45 17.41 -9.30
C SER A 100 3.05 18.46 -8.36
N SER A 101 4.00 18.05 -7.52
CA SER A 101 4.67 18.92 -6.55
C SER A 101 5.98 19.54 -7.07
N PHE A 102 6.23 19.45 -8.39
CA PHE A 102 7.39 20.02 -9.10
C PHE A 102 7.01 21.34 -9.78
#